data_AF-A0A838IYS7-F1
#
_entry.id   AF-A0A838IYS7-F1
#
_cell.length_a   1.000
_cell.length_b   1.000
_cell.length_c   1.000
_cell.angle_alpha   90.00
_cell.angle_beta   90.00
_cell.angle_gamma   90.00
#
_symmetry.space_group_name_H-M   'P 1'
#
loop_
_entity.id
_entity.type
_entity.pdbx_description
1 polymer ?
#
loop_
_entity_poly.entity_id
_entity_poly.type
_entity_poly.pdbx_seq_one_letter_code
_entity_poly.pdbx_strand_id
1 'polypeptide(L)'
;MASPRPRTYAEAREVSSSNSELGWWVFMRISGLLLVFLVFGHLWTNNIVIDPATIDYDYVASRLAQPGVRIYDTFLLFFAMLHGVNGLRYSIEDYTKRPGRRFWYKILLYTVSAIIFVLGTMTLWAFTYQEMGDAVRAIGATQ
;
A
#
# COMPACT_ATOMS: atom_id res chain seq x y z
N MET A 1 -27.13 24.50 -4.32
CA MET A 1 -26.73 25.54 -5.30
C MET A 1 -25.90 24.86 -6.38
N ALA A 2 -26.37 24.85 -7.63
CA ALA A 2 -25.59 24.33 -8.75
C ALA A 2 -24.46 25.32 -9.09
N SER A 3 -23.22 24.83 -9.19
CA SER A 3 -22.11 25.66 -9.69
C SER A 3 -22.44 26.16 -11.10
N PRO A 4 -22.18 27.44 -11.43
CA PRO A 4 -22.42 27.97 -12.76
C PRO A 4 -21.68 27.14 -13.82
N ARG A 5 -22.37 26.75 -14.89
CA ARG A 5 -21.71 26.11 -16.04
C ARG A 5 -20.77 27.13 -16.70
N PRO A 6 -19.48 26.79 -16.91
CA PRO A 6 -18.56 27.69 -17.59
C PRO A 6 -19.06 27.97 -19.00
N ARG A 7 -19.06 29.24 -19.40
CA ARG A 7 -19.58 29.72 -20.68
C ARG A 7 -18.48 29.88 -21.72
N THR A 8 -17.23 29.95 -21.29
CA THR A 8 -16.06 30.11 -22.16
C THR A 8 -15.04 28.97 -21.97
N TYR A 9 -14.21 28.74 -22.99
CA TYR A 9 -13.10 27.77 -22.90
C TYR A 9 -12.07 28.15 -21.83
N ALA A 10 -11.86 29.45 -21.58
CA ALA A 10 -11.00 29.93 -20.51
C ALA A 10 -11.56 29.58 -19.13
N GLU A 11 -12.85 29.82 -18.88
CA GLU A 11 -13.54 29.43 -17.64
C GLU A 11 -13.59 27.90 -17.49
N ALA A 12 -13.84 27.15 -18.57
CA ALA A 12 -13.84 25.69 -18.53
C ALA A 12 -12.44 25.13 -18.20
N ARG A 13 -11.38 25.80 -18.68
CA ARG A 13 -9.99 25.47 -18.38
C ARG A 13 -9.61 25.85 -16.95
N GLU A 14 -10.10 26.95 -16.41
CA GLU A 14 -9.90 27.32 -15.00
C GLU A 14 -10.62 26.35 -14.05
N VAL A 15 -11.84 25.91 -14.38
CA VAL A 15 -12.57 24.90 -13.60
C VAL A 15 -11.89 23.53 -13.70
N SER A 16 -11.37 23.14 -14.89
CA SER A 16 -10.62 21.89 -15.05
C SER A 16 -9.21 21.94 -14.45
N SER A 17 -8.66 23.13 -14.16
CA SER A 17 -7.34 23.27 -13.54
C SER A 17 -7.25 22.70 -12.11
N SER A 18 -8.39 22.43 -11.45
CA SER A 18 -8.43 21.70 -10.16
C SER A 18 -8.45 20.16 -10.33
N ASN A 19 -7.72 19.66 -11.33
CA ASN A 19 -7.74 18.29 -11.89
C ASN A 19 -7.23 17.16 -10.97
N SER A 20 -7.36 17.31 -9.65
CA SER A 20 -6.99 16.30 -8.66
C SER A 20 -7.67 14.95 -8.92
N GLU A 21 -8.92 14.95 -9.40
CA GLU A 21 -9.63 13.75 -9.82
C GLU A 21 -8.98 13.07 -11.02
N LEU A 22 -8.52 13.84 -12.02
CA LEU A 22 -7.76 13.30 -13.15
C LEU A 22 -6.42 12.71 -12.67
N GLY A 23 -5.73 13.38 -11.74
CA GLY A 23 -4.51 12.88 -11.13
C GLY A 23 -4.71 11.53 -10.45
N TRP A 24 -5.72 11.42 -9.58
CA TRP A 24 -6.09 10.14 -8.94
C TRP A 24 -6.55 9.09 -9.93
N TRP A 25 -7.28 9.49 -10.96
CA TRP A 25 -7.71 8.59 -12.03
C TRP A 25 -6.49 7.97 -12.72
N VAL A 26 -5.53 8.79 -13.18
CA VAL A 26 -4.30 8.33 -13.84
C VAL A 26 -3.48 7.45 -12.89
N PHE A 27 -3.33 7.88 -11.64
CA PHE A 27 -2.66 7.10 -10.60
C PHE A 27 -3.24 5.69 -10.48
N MET A 28 -4.57 5.54 -10.40
CA MET A 28 -5.20 4.21 -10.26
C MET A 28 -4.89 3.29 -11.44
N ARG A 29 -4.76 3.81 -12.67
CA ARG A 29 -4.48 2.98 -13.86
C ARG A 29 -3.02 2.54 -13.88
N ILE A 30 -2.11 3.50 -13.69
CA ILE A 30 -0.67 3.23 -13.71
C ILE A 30 -0.27 2.34 -12.53
N SER A 31 -0.74 2.65 -11.31
CA SER A 31 -0.47 1.83 -10.13
C SER A 31 -1.08 0.44 -10.26
N GLY A 32 -2.28 0.30 -10.82
CA GLY A 32 -2.90 -1.01 -11.06
C GLY A 32 -2.05 -1.89 -11.98
N LEU A 33 -1.58 -1.35 -13.11
CA LEU A 33 -0.69 -2.07 -14.02
C LEU A 33 0.64 -2.45 -13.35
N LEU A 34 1.24 -1.53 -12.60
CA LEU A 34 2.47 -1.79 -11.86
C LEU A 34 2.27 -2.88 -10.78
N LEU A 35 1.13 -2.84 -10.08
CA LEU A 35 0.77 -3.80 -9.05
C LEU A 35 0.57 -5.21 -9.58
N VAL A 36 0.19 -5.41 -10.85
CA VAL A 36 0.15 -6.76 -11.44
C VAL A 36 1.52 -7.43 -11.30
N PHE A 37 2.61 -6.73 -11.61
CA PHE A 37 3.96 -7.29 -11.52
C PHE A 37 4.48 -7.35 -10.07
N LEU A 38 4.22 -6.32 -9.26
CA LEU A 38 4.66 -6.29 -7.86
C LEU A 38 3.92 -7.33 -7.00
N VAL A 39 2.61 -7.49 -7.16
CA VAL A 39 1.86 -8.50 -6.40
C VAL A 39 2.21 -9.89 -6.90
N PHE A 40 2.30 -10.10 -8.22
CA PHE A 40 2.63 -11.42 -8.75
C PHE A 40 4.02 -11.88 -8.34
N GLY A 41 5.05 -11.04 -8.44
CA GLY A 41 6.39 -11.40 -7.99
C GLY A 41 6.46 -11.69 -6.49
N HIS A 42 5.69 -10.96 -5.68
CA HIS A 42 5.57 -11.21 -4.26
C HIS A 42 4.90 -12.56 -3.97
N LEU A 43 3.78 -12.88 -4.64
CA LEU A 43 3.11 -14.16 -4.47
C LEU A 43 3.96 -15.32 -4.98
N TRP A 44 4.64 -15.15 -6.11
CA TRP A 44 5.52 -16.14 -6.72
C TRP A 44 6.67 -16.53 -5.78
N THR A 45 7.39 -15.54 -5.27
CA THR A 45 8.54 -15.79 -4.39
C THR A 45 8.13 -16.39 -3.04
N ASN A 46 6.97 -16.01 -2.49
CA ASN A 46 6.54 -16.49 -1.17
C ASN A 46 5.70 -17.77 -1.19
N ASN A 47 5.07 -18.15 -2.31
CA ASN A 47 4.14 -19.30 -2.36
C ASN A 47 4.49 -20.36 -3.40
N ILE A 48 5.30 -20.03 -4.41
CA ILE A 48 5.64 -20.96 -5.49
C ILE A 48 7.09 -21.42 -5.38
N VAL A 49 8.01 -20.48 -5.13
CA VAL A 49 9.44 -20.80 -4.99
C VAL A 49 9.73 -21.48 -3.65
N ILE A 50 8.92 -21.21 -2.63
CA ILE A 50 9.12 -21.67 -1.27
C ILE A 50 7.84 -22.36 -0.80
N ASP A 51 8.03 -23.45 -0.06
CA ASP A 51 6.93 -24.10 0.66
C ASP A 51 6.51 -23.20 1.84
N PRO A 52 5.28 -22.68 1.87
CA PRO A 52 4.80 -21.86 2.97
C PRO A 52 4.85 -22.58 4.32
N ALA A 53 4.84 -23.92 4.32
CA ALA A 53 4.93 -24.72 5.54
C ALA A 53 6.33 -24.67 6.19
N THR A 54 7.35 -24.22 5.47
CA THR A 54 8.74 -24.15 5.97
C THR A 54 9.18 -22.73 6.31
N ILE A 55 8.27 -21.75 6.29
CA ILE A 55 8.61 -20.36 6.62
C ILE A 55 8.74 -20.22 8.14
N ASP A 56 9.96 -19.99 8.61
CA ASP A 56 10.29 -19.68 9.99
C ASP A 56 10.82 -18.24 10.15
N TYR A 57 11.13 -17.86 11.39
CA TYR A 57 11.65 -16.55 11.71
C TYR A 57 13.00 -16.27 11.04
N ASP A 58 13.91 -17.25 10.99
CA ASP A 58 15.26 -17.09 10.44
C ASP A 58 15.22 -16.86 8.92
N TYR A 59 14.32 -17.56 8.22
CA TYR A 59 14.03 -17.31 6.82
C TYR A 59 13.54 -15.86 6.60
N VAL A 60 12.56 -15.41 7.38
CA VAL A 60 12.02 -14.04 7.24
C VAL A 60 13.10 -13.00 7.53
N ALA A 61 13.90 -13.18 8.59
CA ALA A 61 14.98 -12.26 8.96
C ALA A 61 16.06 -12.20 7.87
N SER A 62 16.48 -13.35 7.33
CA SER A 62 17.49 -13.39 6.25
C SER A 62 16.99 -12.79 4.94
N ARG A 63 15.70 -12.98 4.61
CA ARG A 63 15.05 -12.42 3.42
C ARG A 63 14.90 -10.90 3.56
N LEU A 64 14.42 -10.42 4.70
CA LEU A 64 14.31 -8.99 5.01
C LEU A 64 15.67 -8.34 5.25
N ALA A 65 16.77 -9.08 5.46
CA ALA A 65 18.12 -8.50 5.47
C ALA A 65 18.57 -8.02 4.08
N GLN A 66 18.01 -8.56 3.00
CA GLN A 66 18.43 -8.25 1.64
C GLN A 66 17.91 -6.87 1.19
N PRO A 67 18.78 -5.95 0.73
CA PRO A 67 18.35 -4.61 0.30
C PRO A 67 17.36 -4.62 -0.87
N GLY A 68 17.54 -5.55 -1.84
CA GLY A 68 16.65 -5.68 -2.99
C GLY A 68 15.22 -6.03 -2.59
N VAL A 69 15.06 -6.92 -1.61
CA VAL A 69 13.77 -7.27 -1.01
C VAL A 69 13.11 -6.05 -0.36
N ARG A 70 13.86 -5.29 0.46
CA ARG A 70 13.29 -4.14 1.17
C ARG A 70 12.78 -3.07 0.21
N ILE A 71 13.55 -2.79 -0.84
CA ILE A 71 13.16 -1.80 -1.86
C ILE A 71 11.90 -2.29 -2.59
N TYR A 72 11.88 -3.56 -3.01
CA TYR A 72 10.74 -4.16 -3.68
C TYR A 72 9.47 -4.11 -2.81
N ASP A 73 9.55 -4.58 -1.56
CA ASP A 73 8.43 -4.61 -0.63
C ASP A 73 8.00 -3.19 -0.22
N THR A 74 8.91 -2.20 -0.22
CA THR A 74 8.56 -0.79 0.01
C THR A 74 7.69 -0.24 -1.13
N PHE A 75 8.06 -0.52 -2.38
CA PHE A 75 7.24 -0.14 -3.53
C PHE A 75 5.89 -0.85 -3.52
N LEU A 76 5.88 -2.16 -3.23
CA LEU A 76 4.64 -2.92 -3.10
C LEU A 76 3.75 -2.35 -2.00
N LEU A 77 4.28 -2.10 -0.80
CA LEU A 77 3.55 -1.49 0.32
C LEU A 77 2.95 -0.14 -0.08
N PHE A 78 3.77 0.74 -0.66
CA PHE A 78 3.35 2.07 -1.04
C PHE A 78 2.24 2.06 -2.10
N PHE A 79 2.45 1.34 -3.20
CA PHE A 79 1.47 1.31 -4.29
C PHE A 79 0.22 0.54 -3.90
N ALA A 80 0.33 -0.59 -3.19
CA ALA A 80 -0.82 -1.37 -2.77
C ALA A 80 -1.69 -0.60 -1.77
N MET A 81 -1.07 0.07 -0.79
CA MET A 81 -1.80 0.90 0.17
C MET A 81 -2.51 2.06 -0.51
N LEU A 82 -1.80 2.86 -1.30
CA LEU A 82 -2.44 4.01 -1.97
C LEU A 82 -3.53 3.59 -2.96
N HIS A 83 -3.29 2.53 -3.75
CA HIS A 83 -4.26 2.00 -4.69
C HIS A 83 -5.49 1.44 -3.97
N GLY A 84 -5.29 0.59 -2.96
CA GLY A 84 -6.36 -0.04 -2.18
C GLY A 84 -7.19 0.98 -1.41
N VAL A 85 -6.55 1.95 -0.74
CA VAL A 85 -7.23 2.99 0.03
C VAL A 85 -8.05 3.90 -0.87
N ASN A 86 -7.53 4.30 -2.02
CA ASN A 86 -8.28 5.12 -2.96
C ASN A 86 -9.44 4.33 -3.61
N GLY A 87 -9.24 3.05 -3.93
CA GLY A 87 -10.30 2.15 -4.38
C GLY A 87 -11.43 2.02 -3.36
N LEU A 88 -11.09 1.74 -2.09
CA LEU A 88 -12.09 1.60 -1.03
C LEU A 88 -12.79 2.92 -0.73
N ARG A 89 -12.10 4.06 -0.84
CA ARG A 89 -12.72 5.38 -0.77
C ARG A 89 -13.84 5.49 -1.81
N TYR A 90 -13.60 5.14 -3.08
CA TYR A 90 -14.65 5.17 -4.10
C TYR A 90 -15.81 4.22 -3.76
N SER A 91 -15.51 3.00 -3.31
CA SER A 91 -16.57 2.08 -2.86
C SER A 91 -17.40 2.65 -1.70
N ILE A 92 -16.77 3.32 -0.73
CA ILE A 92 -17.48 3.98 0.38
C ILE A 92 -18.39 5.10 -0.16
N GLU A 93 -17.88 5.91 -1.09
CA GLU A 93 -18.65 6.98 -1.73
C GLU A 93 -19.87 6.44 -2.49
N ASP A 94 -19.72 5.31 -3.20
CA ASP A 94 -20.77 4.73 -4.03
C ASP A 94 -21.83 3.97 -3.21
N TYR A 95 -21.42 3.22 -2.18
CA TYR A 95 -22.32 2.35 -1.42
C TYR A 95 -22.90 3.00 -0.15
N THR A 96 -22.29 4.07 0.39
CA THR A 96 -22.74 4.67 1.66
C THR A 96 -23.58 5.93 1.45
N LYS A 97 -24.91 5.75 1.37
CA LYS A 97 -25.86 6.85 1.10
C LYS A 97 -25.99 7.90 2.21
N ARG A 98 -25.72 7.52 3.48
CA ARG A 98 -25.87 8.45 4.63
C ARG A 98 -24.57 9.24 4.86
N PRO A 99 -24.61 10.59 4.86
CA PRO A 99 -23.40 11.40 4.93
C PRO A 99 -22.61 11.20 6.23
N GLY A 100 -23.28 11.05 7.38
CA GLY A 100 -22.62 10.78 8.66
C GLY A 100 -21.89 9.44 8.70
N ARG A 101 -22.49 8.36 8.16
CA ARG A 101 -21.83 7.04 8.07
C ARG A 101 -20.63 7.09 7.14
N ARG A 102 -20.76 7.77 5.99
CA ARG A 102 -19.69 7.94 5.02
C ARG A 102 -18.48 8.65 5.61
N PHE A 103 -18.71 9.69 6.42
CA PHE A 103 -17.65 10.38 7.15
C PHE A 103 -16.88 9.44 8.08
N TRP A 104 -17.59 8.70 8.93
CA TRP A 104 -16.96 7.77 9.87
C TRP A 104 -16.22 6.61 9.18
N TYR A 105 -16.76 6.08 8.08
CA TYR A 105 -16.07 5.04 7.32
C TYR A 105 -14.78 5.54 6.68
N LYS A 106 -14.75 6.79 6.19
CA LYS A 106 -13.51 7.39 5.68
C LYS A 106 -12.49 7.65 6.78
N ILE A 107 -12.92 8.12 7.96
CA ILE A 107 -12.03 8.25 9.12
C ILE A 107 -11.41 6.89 9.45
N LEU A 108 -12.23 5.86 9.63
CA LEU A 108 -11.76 4.51 9.94
C LEU A 108 -10.78 4.00 8.89
N LEU A 109 -11.12 4.14 7.61
CA LEU A 109 -10.26 3.76 6.50
C LEU A 109 -8.89 4.44 6.59
N TYR A 110 -8.85 5.77 6.71
CA TYR A 110 -7.58 6.49 6.74
C TYR A 110 -6.77 6.21 8.01
N THR A 111 -7.41 6.08 9.17
CA THR A 111 -6.72 5.75 10.42
C THR A 111 -6.08 4.37 10.37
N VAL A 112 -6.84 3.33 9.99
CA VAL A 112 -6.31 1.97 9.87
C VAL A 112 -5.20 1.91 8.83
N SER A 113 -5.38 2.60 7.71
CA SER A 113 -4.37 2.62 6.65
C SER A 113 -3.08 3.30 7.08
N ALA A 114 -3.17 4.41 7.82
CA ALA A 114 -2.00 5.08 8.37
C ALA A 114 -1.25 4.17 9.35
N ILE A 115 -1.96 3.47 10.23
CA ILE A 115 -1.36 2.51 11.17
C ILE A 115 -0.64 1.39 10.41
N ILE A 116 -1.31 0.75 9.44
CA ILE A 116 -0.71 -0.33 8.64
C ILE A 116 0.51 0.18 7.87
N PHE A 117 0.42 1.36 7.26
CA PHE A 117 1.53 1.93 6.49
C PHE A 117 2.74 2.24 7.38
N VAL A 118 2.53 2.82 8.56
CA VAL A 118 3.60 3.11 9.52
C VAL A 118 4.23 1.81 10.01
N LEU A 119 3.42 0.84 10.45
CA LEU A 119 3.93 -0.45 10.92
C LEU A 119 4.69 -1.19 9.81
N GLY A 120 4.16 -1.23 8.60
CA GLY A 120 4.84 -1.86 7.45
C GLY A 120 6.13 -1.14 7.04
N THR A 121 6.20 0.18 7.19
CA THR A 121 7.44 0.93 6.94
C THR A 121 8.46 0.66 8.04
N MET A 122 8.02 0.61 9.31
CA MET A 122 8.86 0.28 10.44
C MET A 122 9.42 -1.14 10.34
N THR A 123 8.63 -2.13 9.93
CA THR A 123 9.16 -3.48 9.72
C THR A 123 10.28 -3.44 8.68
N LEU A 124 10.09 -2.81 7.53
CA LEU A 124 11.11 -2.81 6.47
C LEU A 124 12.40 -2.06 6.85
N TRP A 125 12.33 -1.01 7.67
CA TRP A 125 13.46 -0.08 7.84
C TRP A 125 13.94 0.16 9.28
N ALA A 126 13.14 -0.14 10.31
CA ALA A 126 13.49 0.18 11.69
C ALA A 126 14.32 -0.90 12.40
N PHE A 127 14.45 -2.10 11.82
CA PHE A 127 15.12 -3.24 12.48
C PHE A 127 16.36 -3.73 11.70
N THR A 128 17.43 -4.05 12.45
CA THR A 128 18.63 -4.72 11.93
C THR A 128 18.40 -6.24 11.95
N TYR A 129 17.70 -6.73 10.92
CA TYR A 129 17.38 -8.17 10.80
C TYR A 129 18.59 -9.11 10.84
N GLN A 130 19.78 -8.61 10.51
CA GLN A 130 21.03 -9.37 10.50
C GLN A 130 21.48 -9.75 11.92
N GLU A 131 21.52 -8.78 12.83
CA GLU A 131 21.89 -8.99 14.24
C GLU A 131 20.84 -9.85 14.97
N MET A 132 19.56 -9.66 14.64
CA MET A 132 18.45 -10.37 15.26
C MET A 132 18.41 -11.85 14.83
N GLY A 133 18.72 -12.16 13.57
CA GLY A 133 18.82 -13.53 13.08
C GLY A 133 20.07 -14.26 13.57
N ASP A 134 21.17 -13.55 13.81
CA ASP A 134 22.38 -14.12 14.40
C ASP A 134 22.18 -14.43 15.89
N ALA A 135 21.46 -13.58 16.63
CA ALA A 135 21.11 -13.80 18.03
C ALA A 135 20.21 -15.04 18.23
N VAL A 136 19.20 -15.24 17.39
CA VAL A 136 18.31 -16.42 17.46
C VAL A 136 19.07 -17.71 17.16
N ARG A 137 19.93 -17.72 16.13
CA ARG A 137 20.80 -18.85 15.83
C ARG A 137 21.79 -19.18 16.96
N ALA A 138 22.31 -18.16 17.65
CA ALA A 138 23.19 -18.36 18.82
C ALA A 138 22.46 -19.01 20.02
N ILE A 139 21.18 -18.66 20.25
CA ILE A 139 20.34 -19.27 21.29
C ILE A 139 19.99 -20.73 20.91
N GLY A 140 19.73 -21.00 19.63
CA GLY A 140 19.45 -22.36 19.15
C GLY A 140 20.67 -23.29 19.16
N ALA A 141 21.87 -22.76 18.93
CA ALA A 141 23.12 -23.54 18.94
C ALA A 141 23.67 -23.85 20.35
N THR A 142 23.09 -23.26 21.39
CA THR A 142 23.47 -23.48 22.79
C THR A 142 22.53 -24.45 23.52
N GLN A 143 21.52 -25.00 22.84
CA GLN A 143 20.71 -26.14 23.31
C GLN A 143 21.11 -27.42 22.57
#